data_AF-A0A1V1P3L6-F1
#
_entry.id   AF-A0A1V1P3L6-F1
#
_cell.length_a   1.000
_cell.length_b   1.000
_cell.length_c   1.000
_cell.angle_alpha   90.00
_cell.angle_beta   90.00
_cell.angle_gamma   90.00
#
_symmetry.space_group_name_H-M   'P 1'
#
loop_
_entity.id
_entity.type
_entity.pdbx_description
1 polymer ?
#
loop_
_entity_poly.entity_id
_entity_poly.type
_entity_poly.pdbx_seq_one_letter_code
_entity_poly.pdbx_strand_id
1 'polypeptide(L)'
;MIEMTDLLASLSKNSSRFVEIKDGQFIALTQEFSRRLRELNRYSEPFSKGVRFHPLSVLALEGLLSEVGQLKSDRAWKEHMMHIENVQDIQPQLPPTLKAELRDYQRQGYNWLFRLSYWKFGACLADDMGLGKTVQALAMLLYHSLNGKCLVIAPTSVCSKLD
;
A
#
# COMPACT_ATOMS: atom_id res chain seq x y z
N MET A 1 -6.40 -27.30 16.06
CA MET A 1 -6.54 -26.15 15.14
C MET A 1 -5.15 -25.57 14.99
N ILE A 2 -4.67 -25.36 13.76
CA ILE A 2 -3.31 -24.89 13.50
C ILE A 2 -3.34 -23.37 13.53
N GLU A 3 -2.48 -22.76 14.33
CA GLU A 3 -2.36 -21.31 14.39
C GLU A 3 -1.49 -20.82 13.23
N MET A 4 -1.92 -19.74 12.58
CA MET A 4 -1.21 -19.12 11.45
C MET A 4 0.21 -18.68 11.85
N THR A 5 0.40 -18.30 13.12
CA THR A 5 1.69 -17.91 13.71
C THR A 5 2.72 -19.03 13.67
N ASP A 6 2.29 -20.25 13.98
CA ASP A 6 3.16 -21.43 14.02
C ASP A 6 3.59 -21.80 12.60
N LEU A 7 2.67 -21.66 11.64
CA LEU A 7 2.93 -21.87 10.21
C LEU A 7 3.95 -20.87 9.64
N LEU A 8 3.81 -19.58 9.96
CA LEU A 8 4.74 -18.52 9.51
C LEU A 8 6.12 -18.66 10.17
N ALA A 9 6.18 -19.00 11.46
CA ALA A 9 7.43 -19.21 12.18
C ALA A 9 8.21 -20.41 11.61
N SER A 10 7.54 -21.52 11.28
CA SER A 10 8.18 -22.69 10.68
C SER A 10 8.72 -22.42 9.27
N LEU A 11 8.05 -21.58 8.47
CA LEU A 11 8.51 -21.18 7.14
C LEU A 11 9.79 -20.32 7.16
N SER A 12 10.01 -19.54 8.22
CA SER A 12 11.26 -18.79 8.37
C SER A 12 12.47 -19.69 8.66
N LYS A 13 12.25 -20.87 9.24
CA LYS A 13 13.30 -21.80 9.66
C LYS A 13 13.65 -22.83 8.59
N ASN A 14 12.70 -23.18 7.73
CA ASN A 14 12.89 -24.25 6.75
C ASN A 14 12.16 -23.92 5.43
N SER A 15 12.88 -24.07 4.31
CA SER A 15 12.34 -23.90 2.95
C SER A 15 11.65 -25.16 2.40
N SER A 16 11.44 -26.17 3.25
CA SER A 16 10.77 -27.43 2.90
C SER A 16 9.26 -27.23 2.68
N ARG A 17 8.71 -28.00 1.74
CA ARG A 17 7.25 -28.11 1.50
C ARG A 17 6.49 -28.80 2.65
N PHE A 18 7.21 -29.45 3.55
CA PHE A 18 6.66 -30.13 4.72
C PHE A 18 6.92 -29.28 5.96
N VAL A 19 5.83 -28.84 6.59
CA VAL A 19 5.87 -28.07 7.84
C VAL A 19 5.47 -28.99 8.98
N GLU A 20 6.35 -29.13 9.95
CA GLU A 20 6.07 -29.82 11.21
C GLU A 20 5.17 -28.93 12.08
N ILE A 21 4.10 -29.51 12.60
CA ILE A 21 3.12 -28.80 13.42
C ILE A 21 3.43 -29.06 14.90
N LYS A 22 3.12 -30.27 15.38
CA LYS A 22 3.38 -30.83 16.71
C LYS A 22 3.31 -32.36 16.62
N ASP A 23 3.94 -33.04 17.57
CA ASP A 23 3.87 -34.50 17.74
C ASP A 23 4.26 -35.32 16.49
N GLY A 24 5.26 -34.85 15.73
CA GLY A 24 5.74 -35.54 14.52
C GLY A 24 4.76 -35.52 13.34
N GLN A 25 3.69 -34.71 13.41
CA GLN A 25 2.76 -34.53 12.30
C GLN A 25 3.26 -33.45 11.33
N PHE A 26 3.22 -33.78 10.05
CA PHE A 26 3.62 -32.90 8.96
C PHE A 26 2.42 -32.53 8.08
N ILE A 27 2.36 -31.27 7.66
CA ILE A 27 1.51 -30.84 6.55
C ILE A 27 2.36 -30.60 5.32
N ALA A 28 1.91 -31.18 4.20
CA ALA A 28 2.40 -30.84 2.88
C ALA A 28 1.67 -29.58 2.40
N LEU A 29 2.41 -28.48 2.23
CA LEU A 29 1.88 -27.27 1.61
C LEU A 29 1.95 -27.42 0.09
N THR A 30 0.91 -26.98 -0.61
CA THR A 30 0.99 -26.78 -2.05
C THR A 30 2.02 -25.70 -2.37
N GLN A 31 2.61 -25.72 -3.58
CA GLN A 31 3.53 -24.66 -3.99
C GLN A 31 2.87 -23.28 -3.92
N GLU A 32 1.60 -23.20 -4.33
CA GLU A 32 0.83 -21.95 -4.30
C GLU A 32 0.67 -21.43 -2.88
N PHE A 33 0.26 -22.29 -1.94
CA PHE A 33 0.07 -21.87 -0.56
C PHE A 33 1.39 -21.50 0.13
N SER A 34 2.48 -22.24 -0.14
CA SER A 34 3.82 -21.91 0.35
C SER A 34 4.33 -20.56 -0.17
N ARG A 35 4.05 -20.25 -1.45
CA ARG A 35 4.40 -18.95 -2.06
C ARG A 35 3.67 -17.81 -1.36
N ARG A 36 2.35 -17.94 -1.19
CA ARG A 36 1.51 -16.92 -0.54
C ARG A 36 1.89 -16.69 0.92
N LEU A 37 2.17 -17.76 1.67
CA LEU A 37 2.62 -17.63 3.06
C LEU A 37 3.96 -16.89 3.16
N ARG A 38 4.88 -17.12 2.22
CA ARG A 38 6.14 -16.38 2.17
C ARG A 38 5.92 -14.91 1.83
N GLU A 39 5.03 -14.59 0.90
CA GLU A 39 4.65 -13.21 0.59
C GLU A 39 4.06 -12.51 1.82
N LEU A 40 3.12 -13.16 2.50
CA LEU A 40 2.53 -12.65 3.74
C LEU A 40 3.60 -12.42 4.82
N ASN A 41 4.52 -13.39 5.00
CA ASN A 41 5.60 -13.29 5.99
C ASN A 41 6.55 -12.09 5.76
N ARG A 42 6.76 -11.67 4.50
CA ARG A 42 7.63 -10.52 4.18
C ARG A 42 7.09 -9.19 4.73
N TYR A 43 5.79 -9.11 4.94
CA TYR A 43 5.11 -7.90 5.41
C TYR A 43 4.79 -7.93 6.91
N SER A 44 5.30 -8.94 7.60
CA SER A 44 4.83 -9.36 8.91
C SER A 44 5.95 -9.32 9.94
N GLU A 45 5.66 -8.78 11.11
CA GLU A 45 6.58 -8.70 12.24
C GLU A 45 6.06 -9.55 13.42
N PRO A 46 6.93 -10.26 14.14
CA PRO A 46 6.53 -10.98 15.35
C PRO A 46 5.91 -10.04 16.38
N PHE A 47 4.79 -10.44 16.98
CA PHE A 47 4.14 -9.69 18.04
C PHE A 47 3.72 -10.60 19.20
N SER A 48 3.64 -10.05 20.42
CA SER A 48 3.46 -10.81 21.68
C SER A 48 2.34 -11.87 21.67
N LYS A 49 1.26 -11.64 20.90
CA LYS A 49 0.18 -12.60 20.64
C LYS A 49 -0.21 -12.56 19.16
N GLY A 50 0.72 -12.86 18.27
CA GLY A 50 0.41 -12.99 16.85
C GLY A 50 1.47 -12.41 15.93
N VAL A 51 0.99 -11.90 14.82
CA VAL A 51 1.79 -11.24 13.80
C VAL A 51 1.23 -9.84 13.60
N ARG A 52 2.12 -8.86 13.50
CA ARG A 52 1.77 -7.47 13.21
C ARG A 52 2.11 -7.17 11.75
N PHE A 53 1.23 -6.45 11.09
CA PHE A 53 1.47 -5.94 9.75
C PHE A 53 1.62 -4.42 9.81
N HIS A 54 2.60 -3.87 9.09
CA HIS A 54 2.72 -2.43 8.97
C HIS A 54 1.54 -1.88 8.14
N PRO A 55 0.92 -0.74 8.47
CA PRO A 55 -0.25 -0.22 7.73
C PRO A 55 -0.05 -0.13 6.21
N LEU A 56 1.16 0.22 5.75
CA LEU A 56 1.52 0.26 4.32
C LEU A 56 1.42 -1.10 3.62
N SER A 57 1.56 -2.21 4.34
CA SER A 57 1.46 -3.54 3.76
C SER A 57 0.03 -3.92 3.37
N VAL A 58 -0.98 -3.21 3.86
CA VAL A 58 -2.37 -3.51 3.53
C VAL A 58 -2.63 -3.45 2.03
N LEU A 59 -2.06 -2.47 1.33
CA LEU A 59 -2.16 -2.37 -0.14
C LEU A 59 -1.55 -3.59 -0.86
N ALA A 60 -0.46 -4.15 -0.32
CA ALA A 60 0.16 -5.35 -0.86
C ALA A 60 -0.63 -6.62 -0.49
N LEU A 61 -1.30 -6.60 0.67
CA LEU A 61 -2.05 -7.74 1.20
C LEU A 61 -3.49 -7.80 0.69
N GLU A 62 -4.07 -6.70 0.18
CA GLU A 62 -5.46 -6.63 -0.30
C GLU A 62 -5.78 -7.78 -1.27
N GLY A 63 -4.94 -8.00 -2.28
CA GLY A 63 -5.10 -9.09 -3.25
C GLY A 63 -4.91 -10.49 -2.67
N LEU A 64 -4.12 -10.63 -1.60
CA LEU A 64 -3.95 -11.91 -0.91
C LEU A 64 -5.14 -12.22 0.02
N LEU A 65 -5.74 -11.18 0.61
CA LEU A 65 -6.78 -11.30 1.63
C LEU A 65 -8.18 -11.46 1.04
N SER A 66 -8.43 -10.92 -0.16
CA SER A 66 -9.70 -11.10 -0.87
C SER A 66 -10.02 -12.58 -1.15
N GLU A 67 -8.99 -13.42 -1.20
CA GLU A 67 -9.10 -14.87 -1.42
C GLU A 67 -9.12 -15.68 -0.10
N VAL A 68 -8.92 -15.05 1.06
CA VAL A 68 -8.94 -15.72 2.36
C VAL A 68 -10.38 -15.76 2.88
N GLY A 69 -10.96 -16.96 2.95
CA GLY A 69 -12.38 -17.14 3.29
C GLY A 69 -12.79 -16.65 4.68
N GLN A 70 -11.95 -16.77 5.71
CA GLN A 70 -12.25 -16.27 7.05
C GLN A 70 -11.00 -15.66 7.70
N LEU A 71 -11.00 -14.34 7.85
CA LEU A 71 -9.97 -13.59 8.58
C LEU A 71 -10.53 -13.18 9.96
N LYS A 72 -9.97 -13.74 11.03
CA LYS A 72 -10.22 -13.24 12.39
C LYS A 72 -9.28 -12.07 12.66
N SER A 73 -9.76 -10.86 12.42
CA SER A 73 -9.02 -9.61 12.60
C SER A 73 -9.53 -8.79 13.79
N ASP A 74 -8.66 -7.93 14.35
CA ASP A 74 -9.03 -7.00 15.41
C ASP A 74 -9.82 -5.79 14.87
N ARG A 75 -10.30 -4.94 15.79
CA ARG A 75 -11.08 -3.75 15.43
C ARG A 75 -10.25 -2.74 14.62
N ALA A 76 -8.99 -2.54 14.99
CA ALA A 76 -8.10 -1.59 14.32
C ALA A 76 -7.86 -1.97 12.85
N TRP A 77 -7.69 -3.27 12.58
CA TRP A 77 -7.56 -3.81 11.23
C TRP A 77 -8.81 -3.58 10.39
N LYS A 78 -10.00 -3.83 10.97
CA LYS A 78 -11.27 -3.59 10.28
C LYS A 78 -11.48 -2.11 9.96
N GLU A 79 -11.19 -1.22 10.92
CA GLU A 79 -11.25 0.23 10.71
C GLU A 79 -10.25 0.67 9.62
N HIS A 80 -9.04 0.12 9.62
CA HIS A 80 -8.06 0.38 8.57
C HIS A 80 -8.50 -0.10 7.18
N MET A 81 -9.07 -1.29 7.08
CA MET A 81 -9.60 -1.83 5.81
C MET A 81 -10.76 -0.99 5.28
N MET A 82 -11.73 -0.66 6.13
CA MET A 82 -12.83 0.23 5.75
C MET A 82 -12.31 1.60 5.29
N HIS A 83 -11.27 2.12 5.92
CA HIS A 83 -10.69 3.40 5.53
C HIS A 83 -9.96 3.33 4.17
N ILE A 84 -9.47 2.15 3.77
CA ILE A 84 -8.86 1.94 2.45
C ILE A 84 -9.96 1.78 1.40
N GLU A 85 -10.96 0.94 1.65
CA GLU A 85 -12.09 0.72 0.73
C GLU A 85 -12.84 2.03 0.44
N ASN A 86 -13.18 2.81 1.47
CA ASN A 86 -13.94 4.06 1.31
C ASN A 86 -13.19 5.15 0.52
N VAL A 87 -11.87 5.02 0.37
CA VAL A 87 -11.05 6.05 -0.30
C VAL A 87 -10.82 5.72 -1.76
N GLN A 88 -10.99 4.47 -2.18
CA GLN A 88 -10.82 4.08 -3.59
C GLN A 88 -11.75 4.86 -4.52
N ASP A 89 -12.97 5.17 -4.06
CA ASP A 89 -13.97 5.88 -4.86
C ASP A 89 -13.89 7.41 -4.77
N ILE A 90 -12.94 7.96 -3.99
CA ILE A 90 -12.82 9.41 -3.87
C ILE A 90 -12.30 9.99 -5.19
N GLN A 91 -13.10 10.88 -5.77
CA GLN A 91 -12.78 11.68 -6.95
C GLN A 91 -12.58 13.13 -6.52
N PRO A 92 -11.34 13.55 -6.19
CA PRO A 92 -11.09 14.92 -5.75
C PRO A 92 -11.35 15.93 -6.87
N GLN A 93 -11.90 17.07 -6.50
CA GLN A 93 -11.95 18.22 -7.39
C GLN A 93 -10.55 18.83 -7.53
N LEU A 94 -10.21 19.28 -8.73
CA LEU A 94 -8.97 20.02 -8.94
C LEU A 94 -9.04 21.36 -8.20
N PRO A 95 -7.93 21.84 -7.62
CA PRO A 95 -7.90 23.15 -7.01
C PRO A 95 -8.29 24.22 -8.04
N PRO A 96 -9.21 25.15 -7.72
CA PRO A 96 -9.66 26.17 -8.65
C PRO A 96 -8.54 27.16 -9.04
N THR A 97 -7.46 27.18 -8.26
CA THR A 97 -6.25 27.98 -8.51
C THR A 97 -5.28 27.32 -9.50
N LEU A 98 -5.54 26.08 -9.92
CA LEU A 98 -4.74 25.40 -10.93
C LEU A 98 -5.01 26.02 -12.32
N LYS A 99 -4.02 26.73 -12.85
CA LYS A 99 -4.07 27.35 -14.18
C LYS A 99 -3.67 26.36 -15.29
N ALA A 100 -4.27 25.17 -15.29
CA ALA A 100 -4.01 24.14 -16.28
C ALA A 100 -5.17 23.14 -16.34
N GLU A 101 -5.41 22.58 -17.53
CA GLU A 101 -6.31 21.44 -17.69
C GLU A 101 -5.51 20.14 -17.68
N LEU A 102 -5.96 19.18 -16.88
CA LEU A 102 -5.37 17.85 -16.85
C LEU A 102 -6.00 16.98 -17.94
N ARG A 103 -5.15 16.27 -18.69
CA ARG A 103 -5.59 15.15 -19.54
C ARG A 103 -6.14 14.02 -18.68
N ASP A 104 -6.93 13.12 -19.26
CA ASP A 104 -7.59 12.04 -18.51
C ASP A 104 -6.62 11.18 -17.69
N TYR A 105 -5.50 10.78 -18.28
CA TYR A 105 -4.47 10.01 -17.56
C TYR A 105 -3.80 10.81 -16.44
N GLN A 106 -3.67 12.14 -16.60
CA GLN A 106 -3.11 13.01 -15.56
C GLN A 106 -4.10 13.20 -14.40
N ARG A 107 -5.40 13.26 -14.70
CA ARG A 107 -6.46 13.24 -13.70
C ARG A 107 -6.48 11.93 -12.92
N GLN A 108 -6.29 10.79 -13.60
CA GLN A 108 -6.13 9.49 -12.93
C GLN A 108 -4.92 9.49 -11.99
N GLY A 109 -3.77 9.99 -12.45
CA GLY A 109 -2.56 10.16 -11.63
C GLY A 109 -2.78 11.07 -10.42
N TYR A 110 -3.44 12.22 -10.62
CA TYR A 110 -3.82 13.13 -9.53
C TYR A 110 -4.75 12.48 -8.50
N ASN A 111 -5.80 11.77 -8.95
CA ASN A 111 -6.72 11.06 -8.06
C ASN A 111 -5.99 9.97 -7.25
N TRP A 112 -5.06 9.26 -7.89
CA TRP A 112 -4.21 8.29 -7.20
C TRP A 112 -3.33 8.95 -6.13
N LEU A 113 -2.64 10.05 -6.46
CA LEU A 113 -1.84 10.82 -5.50
C LEU A 113 -2.68 11.34 -4.33
N PHE A 114 -3.88 11.83 -4.61
CA PHE A 114 -4.80 12.33 -3.60
C PHE A 114 -5.18 11.23 -2.60
N ARG A 115 -5.55 10.04 -3.10
CA ARG A 115 -5.93 8.91 -2.25
C ARG A 115 -4.78 8.47 -1.36
N LEU A 116 -3.56 8.39 -1.89
CA LEU A 116 -2.36 8.11 -1.09
C LEU A 116 -2.13 9.18 -0.02
N SER A 117 -2.24 10.46 -0.36
CA SER A 117 -2.11 11.56 0.59
C SER A 117 -3.18 11.53 1.69
N TYR A 118 -4.43 11.19 1.32
CA TYR A 118 -5.53 11.02 2.25
C TYR A 118 -5.28 9.86 3.24
N TRP A 119 -4.68 8.76 2.78
CA TRP A 119 -4.17 7.68 3.64
C TRP A 119 -2.91 8.04 4.43
N LYS A 120 -2.37 9.25 4.27
CA LYS A 120 -1.08 9.70 4.83
C LYS A 120 0.10 8.84 4.37
N PHE A 121 0.00 8.26 3.18
CA PHE A 121 1.05 7.49 2.56
C PHE A 121 1.91 8.40 1.67
N GLY A 122 3.20 8.04 1.55
CA GLY A 122 4.05 8.62 0.52
C GLY A 122 3.69 8.08 -0.86
N ALA A 123 4.00 8.85 -1.90
CA ALA A 123 3.77 8.46 -3.29
C ALA A 123 5.04 8.65 -4.12
N CYS A 124 5.31 7.69 -5.02
CA CYS A 124 6.35 7.81 -6.03
C CYS A 124 5.67 7.87 -7.41
N LEU A 125 5.51 9.06 -7.96
CA LEU A 125 4.97 9.25 -9.30
C LEU A 125 6.09 9.08 -10.34
N ALA A 126 6.22 7.87 -10.87
CA ALA A 126 7.32 7.47 -11.75
C ALA A 126 6.87 7.14 -13.18
N ASP A 127 5.82 7.81 -13.67
CA ASP A 127 5.36 7.71 -15.06
C ASP A 127 6.48 8.05 -16.07
N ASP A 128 6.29 7.68 -17.33
CA ASP A 128 7.23 8.02 -18.41
C ASP A 128 7.53 9.52 -18.51
N MET A 129 8.73 9.84 -19.01
CA MET A 129 9.15 11.22 -19.25
C MET A 129 8.22 11.88 -20.28
N GLY A 130 7.87 13.15 -20.06
CA GLY A 130 6.99 13.91 -20.95
C GLY A 130 5.48 13.81 -20.67
N LEU A 131 5.04 12.91 -19.79
CA LEU A 131 3.61 12.78 -19.41
C LEU A 131 3.09 13.89 -18.46
N GLY A 132 3.90 14.90 -18.16
CA GLY A 132 3.47 16.05 -17.36
C GLY A 132 3.27 15.73 -15.86
N LYS A 133 4.16 14.92 -15.27
CA LYS A 133 4.16 14.66 -13.82
C LYS A 133 4.21 15.94 -12.98
N THR A 134 4.86 17.00 -13.48
CA THR A 134 4.92 18.31 -12.82
C THR A 134 3.55 18.93 -12.61
N VAL A 135 2.64 18.89 -13.60
CA VAL A 135 1.31 19.49 -13.45
C VAL A 135 0.46 18.70 -12.45
N GLN A 136 0.62 17.37 -12.39
CA GLN A 136 -0.03 16.53 -11.39
C GLN A 136 0.49 16.84 -9.97
N ALA A 137 1.80 17.02 -9.81
CA ALA A 137 2.42 17.40 -8.55
C ALA A 137 1.97 18.80 -8.11
N LEU A 138 1.92 19.78 -9.01
CA LEU A 138 1.42 21.13 -8.71
C LEU A 138 -0.05 21.12 -8.28
N ALA A 139 -0.90 20.31 -8.91
CA ALA A 139 -2.28 20.14 -8.47
C ALA A 139 -2.37 19.62 -7.02
N MET A 140 -1.50 18.68 -6.64
CA MET A 140 -1.40 18.21 -5.24
C MET A 140 -0.87 19.28 -4.29
N LEU A 141 0.15 20.03 -4.68
CA LEU A 141 0.71 21.11 -3.86
C LEU A 141 -0.32 22.22 -3.63
N LEU A 142 -1.06 22.62 -4.67
CA LEU A 142 -2.15 23.59 -4.55
C LEU A 142 -3.26 23.09 -3.63
N TYR A 143 -3.62 21.81 -3.70
CA TYR A 143 -4.58 21.20 -2.78
C TYR A 143 -4.11 21.31 -1.31
N HIS A 144 -2.83 21.04 -1.04
CA HIS A 144 -2.26 21.10 0.32
C HIS A 144 -1.90 22.52 0.79
N SER A 145 -1.80 23.49 -0.12
CA SER A 145 -1.36 24.86 0.19
C SER A 145 -2.23 25.56 1.24
N LEU A 146 -3.52 25.20 1.33
CA LEU A 146 -4.43 25.71 2.35
C LEU A 146 -4.13 25.19 3.76
N ASN A 147 -3.43 24.06 3.87
CA ASN A 147 -3.15 23.37 5.13
C ASN A 147 -1.70 23.56 5.60
N GLY A 148 -0.84 24.23 4.83
CA GLY A 148 0.54 24.47 5.21
C GLY A 148 1.47 24.82 4.05
N LYS A 149 2.75 25.02 4.39
CA LYS A 149 3.80 25.31 3.40
C LYS A 149 4.29 24.01 2.76
N CYS A 150 4.63 24.07 1.48
CA CYS A 150 5.26 22.96 0.75
C CYS A 150 6.68 23.34 0.30
N LEU A 151 7.56 22.35 0.20
CA LEU A 151 8.92 22.49 -0.31
C LEU A 151 9.08 21.60 -1.54
N VAL A 152 9.57 22.19 -2.64
CA VAL A 152 9.93 21.46 -3.86
C VAL A 152 11.45 21.43 -3.94
N ILE A 153 12.01 20.23 -4.14
CA ILE A 153 13.44 20.03 -4.36
C ILE A 153 13.60 19.45 -5.76
N ALA A 154 14.39 20.12 -6.59
CA ALA A 154 14.67 19.70 -7.95
C ALA A 154 16.13 20.02 -8.33
N PRO A 155 16.70 19.34 -9.33
CA PRO A 155 18.00 19.73 -9.89
C PRO A 155 17.97 21.19 -10.37
N THR A 156 19.08 21.91 -10.20
CA THR A 156 19.21 23.32 -10.60
C THR A 156 18.86 23.58 -12.07
N SER A 157 19.14 22.61 -12.95
CA SER A 157 18.88 22.68 -14.38
C SER A 157 17.39 22.77 -14.77
N VAL A 158 16.47 22.45 -13.86
CA VAL A 158 15.02 22.47 -14.11
C VAL A 158 14.25 23.46 -13.25
N CYS A 159 14.92 24.16 -12.32
CA CYS A 159 14.25 25.14 -11.45
C CYS A 159 13.58 26.27 -12.24
N SER A 160 14.19 26.76 -13.32
CA SER A 160 13.60 27.80 -14.18
C SER A 160 12.34 27.35 -14.94
N LYS A 161 12.00 26.05 -14.91
CA LYS A 161 10.78 25.49 -15.53
C LYS A 161 9.64 25.31 -14.52
N LEU A 162 9.87 25.66 -13.25
CA LEU A 162 8.89 25.54 -12.16
C LEU A 162 8.23 26.88 -11.81
N ASP A 163 8.71 27.99 -12.39
CA ASP A 163 8.14 29.34 -12.25
C ASP A 163 6.89 29.56 -13.13
#